data_AF-A0A7S1YHH1-F1
#
_entry.id   AF-A0A7S1YHH1-F1
#
_cell.length_a   1.000
_cell.length_b   1.000
_cell.length_c   1.000
_cell.angle_alpha   90.00
_cell.angle_beta   90.00
_cell.angle_gamma   90.00
#
_symmetry.space_group_name_H-M   'P 1'
#
loop_
_entity.id
_entity.type
_entity.pdbx_description
1 polymer ?
#
loop_
_entity_poly.entity_id
_entity_poly.type
_entity_poly.pdbx_seq_one_letter_code
_entity_poly.pdbx_strand_id
1 'polypeptide(L)'
;ETVKGGYIVFHTMEALEPEFALFQGDMIYADNAIPPVKTIEEAMGITEAYNWTNNPSKDFVAVTLDEFRDNWKYNFGDEKMQSFLSKVPIFCQWDDHEVTNNWWPGEVLTGSDLYEDGLEVNIMFQNSLRA
;
A
#
# COMPACT_ATOMS: atom_id res chain seq x y z
N GLU A 1 7.99 -4.78 23.78
CA GLU A 1 8.40 -5.63 22.66
C GLU A 1 8.98 -4.74 21.57
N THR A 2 10.03 -5.17 20.86
CA THR A 2 10.55 -4.42 19.71
C THR A 2 9.88 -4.96 18.45
N VAL A 3 8.94 -4.19 17.90
CA VAL A 3 8.24 -4.54 16.66
C VAL A 3 9.03 -3.99 15.48
N LYS A 4 9.29 -4.83 14.46
CA LYS A 4 10.11 -4.49 13.29
C LYS A 4 9.31 -4.70 12.00
N GLY A 5 9.81 -4.12 10.91
CA GLY A 5 9.31 -4.34 9.56
C GLY A 5 8.28 -3.35 9.04
N GLY A 6 7.53 -3.78 8.02
CA GLY A 6 6.42 -3.02 7.46
C GLY A 6 5.25 -2.90 8.43
N TYR A 7 4.35 -1.93 8.19
CA TYR A 7 3.04 -1.83 8.86
C TYR A 7 3.05 -1.87 10.40
N ILE A 8 4.13 -1.45 11.05
CA ILE A 8 4.24 -1.33 12.52
C ILE A 8 3.08 -0.48 13.09
N VAL A 9 2.61 0.51 12.32
CA VAL A 9 1.48 1.37 12.70
C VAL A 9 0.23 0.57 13.06
N PHE A 10 -0.05 -0.56 12.41
CA PHE A 10 -1.23 -1.38 12.72
C PHE A 10 -1.12 -2.06 14.09
N HIS A 11 0.08 -2.51 14.48
CA HIS A 11 0.31 -3.00 15.85
C HIS A 11 0.11 -1.89 16.87
N THR A 12 0.63 -0.69 16.59
CA THR A 12 0.46 0.47 17.48
C THR A 12 -1.02 0.86 17.61
N MET A 13 -1.77 0.88 16.51
CA MET A 13 -3.20 1.17 16.53
C MET A 13 -3.98 0.09 17.29
N GLU A 14 -3.65 -1.19 17.11
CA GLU A 14 -4.30 -2.31 17.82
C GLU A 14 -4.15 -2.19 19.34
N ALA A 15 -2.98 -1.78 19.82
CA ALA A 15 -2.69 -1.59 21.24
C ALA A 15 -3.52 -0.47 21.91
N LEU A 16 -4.16 0.40 21.10
CA LEU A 16 -5.09 1.42 21.60
C LEU A 16 -6.51 0.88 21.81
N GLU A 17 -6.76 -0.38 21.45
CA GLU A 17 -8.06 -1.05 21.54
C GLU A 17 -9.22 -0.22 20.93
N PRO A 18 -9.09 0.32 19.70
CA PRO A 18 -10.14 1.13 19.11
C PRO A 18 -11.38 0.30 18.80
N GLU A 19 -12.56 0.86 19.08
CA GLU A 19 -13.85 0.24 18.75
C GLU A 19 -14.16 0.33 17.25
N PHE A 20 -13.48 1.21 16.52
CA PHE A 20 -13.64 1.44 15.09
C PHE A 20 -12.45 2.22 14.51
N ALA A 21 -12.14 2.02 13.22
CA ALA A 21 -11.14 2.80 12.50
C ALA A 21 -11.66 3.38 11.18
N LEU A 22 -11.24 4.60 10.87
CA LEU A 22 -11.51 5.28 9.60
C LEU A 22 -10.19 5.43 8.82
N PHE A 23 -10.15 4.88 7.61
CA PHE A 23 -9.08 5.12 6.64
C PHE A 23 -9.57 6.05 5.55
N GLN A 24 -8.81 7.12 5.31
CA GLN A 24 -9.17 8.25 4.45
C GLN A 24 -8.26 8.30 3.23
N GLY A 25 -8.23 7.22 2.45
CA GLY A 25 -7.40 7.08 1.26
C GLY A 25 -6.08 6.38 1.52
N ASP A 26 -5.34 6.19 0.43
CA ASP A 26 -3.95 5.73 0.40
C ASP A 26 -3.72 4.41 1.15
N MET A 27 -4.74 3.54 1.15
CA MET A 27 -4.65 2.21 1.73
C MET A 27 -3.73 1.32 0.90
N ILE A 28 -3.56 1.61 -0.39
CA ILE A 28 -2.44 1.11 -1.19
C ILE A 28 -1.78 2.26 -1.94
N TYR A 29 -0.56 2.00 -2.39
CA TYR A 29 0.14 2.86 -3.34
C TYR A 29 0.36 2.05 -4.62
N ALA A 30 -0.62 2.10 -5.53
CA ALA A 30 -0.62 1.36 -6.78
C ALA A 30 0.53 1.76 -7.72
N ASP A 31 1.02 2.98 -7.57
CA ASP A 31 1.92 3.69 -8.48
C ASP A 31 3.37 3.78 -7.99
N ASN A 32 3.67 3.22 -6.82
CA ASN A 32 5.02 3.22 -6.25
C ASN A 32 5.56 1.80 -6.08
N ALA A 33 6.54 1.41 -6.89
CA ALA A 33 7.30 0.19 -6.66
C ALA A 33 8.20 0.35 -5.42
N ILE A 34 8.29 -0.71 -4.61
CA ILE A 34 9.23 -0.79 -3.48
C ILE A 34 10.22 -1.93 -3.70
N PRO A 35 11.50 -1.76 -3.34
CA PRO A 35 12.47 -2.82 -3.53
C PRO A 35 12.12 -4.04 -2.65
N PRO A 36 12.36 -5.28 -3.14
CA PRO A 36 12.08 -6.49 -2.36
C PRO A 36 12.84 -6.55 -1.02
N VAL A 37 14.00 -5.90 -0.95
CA VAL A 37 14.79 -5.74 0.27
C VAL A 37 15.12 -4.28 0.48
N LYS A 38 14.88 -3.77 1.70
CA LYS A 38 15.22 -2.40 2.09
C LYS A 38 16.08 -2.42 3.35
N THR A 39 17.21 -1.72 3.33
CA THR A 39 17.99 -1.45 4.54
C THR A 39 17.25 -0.43 5.39
N ILE A 40 16.99 -0.79 6.64
CA ILE A 40 16.42 0.09 7.66
C ILE A 40 17.56 0.58 8.53
N GLU A 41 17.86 1.87 8.40
CA GLU A 41 18.93 2.54 9.14
C GLU A 41 18.55 2.79 10.60
N GLU A 42 19.57 3.04 11.43
CA GLU A 42 19.39 3.45 12.83
C GLU A 42 18.74 4.83 12.90
N ALA A 43 17.44 4.87 13.20
CA ALA A 43 16.65 6.09 13.34
C ALA A 43 15.34 5.83 14.10
N MET A 44 14.73 6.87 14.65
CA MET A 44 13.36 6.83 15.24
C MET A 44 13.09 5.64 16.19
N GLY A 45 14.06 5.29 17.04
CA GLY A 45 13.93 4.17 18.00
C GLY A 45 14.45 2.82 17.50
N ILE A 46 14.96 2.75 16.27
CA ILE A 46 15.75 1.62 15.76
C ILE A 46 17.19 1.77 16.24
N THR A 47 17.67 0.83 17.05
CA THR A 47 18.99 0.88 17.71
C THR A 47 20.08 0.11 16.97
N GLU A 48 19.73 -0.64 15.93
CA GLU A 48 20.64 -1.40 15.08
C GLU A 48 20.02 -1.50 13.69
N ALA A 49 20.83 -1.20 12.66
CA ALA A 49 20.39 -1.30 11.27
C ALA A 49 20.08 -2.76 10.91
N TYR A 50 19.06 -2.98 10.08
CA TYR A 50 18.68 -4.31 9.61
C TYR A 50 18.10 -4.28 8.21
N ASN A 51 18.14 -5.42 7.52
CA ASN A 51 17.48 -5.57 6.22
C ASN A 51 16.06 -6.08 6.43
N TRP A 52 15.09 -5.38 5.86
CA TRP A 52 13.71 -5.83 5.78
C TRP A 52 13.42 -6.42 4.41
N THR A 53 12.81 -7.61 4.38
CA THR A 53 12.35 -8.25 3.14
C THR A 53 10.85 -8.07 3.02
N ASN A 54 10.41 -7.47 1.92
CA ASN A 54 9.01 -7.38 1.55
C ASN A 54 8.55 -8.74 1.02
N ASN A 55 7.62 -9.38 1.72
CA ASN A 55 6.99 -10.62 1.30
C ASN A 55 5.49 -10.58 1.65
N PRO A 56 4.57 -10.58 0.68
CA PRO A 56 4.78 -10.62 -0.78
C PRO A 56 5.66 -9.47 -1.32
N SER A 57 6.15 -9.58 -2.55
CA SER A 57 6.85 -8.45 -3.20
C SER A 57 5.85 -7.40 -3.70
N LYS A 58 6.30 -6.15 -3.80
CA LYS A 58 5.58 -5.01 -4.42
C LYS A 58 6.57 -4.18 -5.24
N ASP A 59 7.43 -4.85 -5.99
CA ASP A 59 8.45 -4.24 -6.86
C ASP A 59 7.89 -3.90 -8.25
N PHE A 60 6.65 -3.42 -8.28
CA PHE A 60 5.92 -3.06 -9.49
C PHE A 60 4.93 -1.92 -9.24
N VAL A 61 4.50 -1.28 -10.32
CA VAL A 61 3.30 -0.42 -10.35
C VAL A 61 2.14 -1.23 -10.93
N ALA A 62 0.92 -0.94 -10.52
CA ALA A 62 -0.27 -1.68 -10.93
C ALA A 62 -0.98 -0.99 -12.09
N VAL A 63 -1.20 -1.74 -13.19
CA VAL A 63 -1.98 -1.28 -14.35
C VAL A 63 -3.13 -2.26 -14.63
N THR A 64 -2.84 -3.55 -14.55
CA THR A 64 -3.77 -4.64 -14.76
C THR A 64 -4.50 -5.01 -13.46
N LEU A 65 -5.67 -5.64 -13.58
CA LEU A 65 -6.44 -6.12 -12.42
C LEU A 65 -5.64 -7.04 -11.50
N ASP A 66 -4.83 -7.95 -12.07
CA ASP A 66 -4.05 -8.89 -11.27
C ASP A 66 -2.93 -8.17 -10.51
N GLU A 67 -2.29 -7.17 -11.10
CA GLU A 67 -1.31 -6.32 -10.40
C GLU A 67 -1.98 -5.51 -9.28
N PHE A 68 -3.17 -4.95 -9.49
CA PHE A 68 -3.89 -4.26 -8.41
C PHE A 68 -4.22 -5.22 -7.24
N ARG A 69 -4.65 -6.45 -7.54
CA ARG A 69 -4.88 -7.48 -6.52
C ARG A 69 -3.59 -7.87 -5.80
N ASP A 70 -2.49 -8.00 -6.53
CA ASP A 70 -1.20 -8.32 -5.94
C ASP A 70 -0.66 -7.16 -5.07
N ASN A 71 -0.97 -5.91 -5.43
CA ASN A 71 -0.69 -4.74 -4.60
C ASN A 71 -1.45 -4.79 -3.27
N TRP A 72 -2.74 -5.13 -3.29
CA TRP A 72 -3.51 -5.38 -2.06
C TRP A 72 -2.97 -6.57 -1.26
N LYS A 73 -2.55 -7.65 -1.92
CA LYS A 73 -1.96 -8.82 -1.24
C LYS A 73 -0.66 -8.48 -0.53
N TYR A 74 0.13 -7.53 -1.02
CA TYR A 74 1.30 -7.04 -0.29
C TYR A 74 0.91 -6.52 1.10
N ASN A 75 -0.07 -5.61 1.16
CA ASN A 75 -0.59 -5.07 2.41
C ASN A 75 -1.19 -6.15 3.31
N PHE A 76 -2.09 -6.95 2.76
CA PHE A 76 -2.74 -8.04 3.49
C PHE A 76 -1.78 -9.18 3.85
N GLY A 77 -0.56 -9.20 3.32
CA GLY A 77 0.47 -10.16 3.68
C GLY A 77 1.13 -9.88 5.03
N ASP A 78 0.98 -8.66 5.58
CA ASP A 78 1.57 -8.30 6.86
C ASP A 78 0.68 -8.73 8.04
N GLU A 79 1.24 -9.55 8.94
CA GLU A 79 0.54 -10.10 10.11
C GLU A 79 -0.04 -9.03 11.05
N LYS A 80 0.58 -7.84 11.12
CA LYS A 80 0.12 -6.75 11.99
C LYS A 80 -1.15 -6.12 11.44
N MET A 81 -1.22 -5.93 10.12
CA MET A 81 -2.44 -5.49 9.46
C MET A 81 -3.53 -6.55 9.57
N GLN A 82 -3.22 -7.82 9.33
CA GLN A 82 -4.17 -8.93 9.50
C GLN A 82 -4.74 -8.99 10.92
N SER A 83 -3.88 -8.89 11.94
CA SER A 83 -4.30 -8.90 13.35
C SER A 83 -5.25 -7.75 13.67
N PHE A 84 -4.88 -6.52 13.27
CA PHE A 84 -5.72 -5.34 13.48
C PHE A 84 -7.09 -5.49 12.81
N LEU A 85 -7.11 -5.87 11.54
CA LEU A 85 -8.35 -6.05 10.76
C LEU A 85 -9.22 -7.20 11.26
N SER A 86 -8.65 -8.17 11.98
CA SER A 86 -9.42 -9.25 12.61
C SER A 86 -10.18 -8.83 13.86
N LYS A 87 -9.81 -7.68 14.46
CA LYS A 87 -10.33 -7.21 15.76
C LYS A 87 -11.13 -5.92 15.66
N VAL A 88 -10.74 -5.03 14.75
CA VAL A 88 -11.25 -3.67 14.66
C VAL A 88 -12.08 -3.52 13.39
N PRO A 89 -13.38 -3.17 13.49
CA PRO A 89 -14.19 -2.81 12.32
C PRO A 89 -13.64 -1.55 11.66
N ILE A 90 -13.60 -1.55 10.32
CA ILE A 90 -13.05 -0.44 9.54
C ILE A 90 -14.07 0.15 8.58
N PHE A 91 -13.95 1.44 8.30
CA PHE A 91 -14.47 2.07 7.09
C PHE A 91 -13.32 2.64 6.30
N CYS A 92 -13.28 2.34 5.01
CA CYS A 92 -12.27 2.83 4.10
C CYS A 92 -12.93 3.69 3.04
N GLN A 93 -12.52 4.95 2.96
CA GLN A 93 -12.68 5.77 1.78
C GLN A 93 -11.38 5.67 0.97
N TRP A 94 -11.47 5.52 -0.35
CA TRP A 94 -10.34 5.62 -1.27
C TRP A 94 -9.89 7.07 -1.51
N ASP A 95 -8.67 7.23 -2.03
CA ASP A 95 -8.16 8.46 -2.64
C ASP A 95 -7.44 8.09 -3.96
N ASP A 96 -6.53 8.94 -4.42
CA ASP A 96 -5.88 8.83 -5.72
C ASP A 96 -4.87 7.67 -5.81
N HIS A 97 -4.11 7.37 -4.75
CA HIS A 97 -3.09 6.32 -4.78
C HIS A 97 -3.64 4.88 -4.86
N GLU A 98 -4.94 4.68 -4.64
CA GLU A 98 -5.63 3.45 -5.06
C GLU A 98 -5.64 3.26 -6.59
N VAL A 99 -5.32 4.30 -7.37
CA VAL A 99 -5.20 4.26 -8.84
C VAL A 99 -3.82 4.73 -9.27
N THR A 100 -3.51 6.02 -9.11
CA THR A 100 -2.22 6.66 -9.39
C THR A 100 -2.20 8.06 -8.77
N ASN A 101 -1.04 8.55 -8.34
CA ASN A 101 -0.88 9.88 -7.75
C ASN A 101 -1.55 10.99 -8.57
N ASN A 102 -2.26 11.89 -7.90
CA ASN A 102 -3.04 13.00 -8.43
C ASN A 102 -4.11 12.60 -9.46
N TRP A 103 -4.66 11.39 -9.36
CA TRP A 103 -5.68 10.87 -10.28
C TRP A 103 -6.84 11.85 -10.50
N TRP A 104 -7.27 11.95 -11.76
CA TRP A 104 -8.53 12.61 -12.12
C TRP A 104 -9.21 11.95 -13.34
N PRO A 105 -10.55 12.04 -13.48
CA PRO A 105 -11.27 11.35 -14.54
C PRO A 105 -10.93 11.84 -15.95
N GLY A 106 -10.52 10.93 -16.83
CA GLY A 106 -10.25 11.24 -18.24
C GLY A 106 -8.81 11.66 -18.54
N GLU A 107 -7.90 11.56 -17.58
CA GLU A 107 -6.47 11.74 -17.82
C GLU A 107 -5.92 10.67 -18.78
N VAL A 108 -4.99 11.11 -19.63
CA VAL A 108 -4.16 10.25 -20.45
C VAL A 108 -2.72 10.49 -20.05
N LEU A 109 -2.05 9.45 -19.56
CA LEU A 109 -0.68 9.54 -19.08
C LEU A 109 0.25 9.62 -20.28
N THR A 110 1.00 10.70 -20.36
CA THR A 110 1.99 10.92 -21.42
C THR A 110 3.33 11.32 -20.83
N GLY A 111 4.43 10.78 -21.36
CA GLY A 111 5.78 11.08 -20.89
C GLY A 111 6.08 10.63 -19.45
N SER A 112 5.34 9.62 -18.95
CA SER A 112 5.61 9.00 -17.65
C SER A 112 6.77 8.02 -17.76
N ASP A 113 7.65 7.99 -16.76
CA ASP A 113 8.67 6.94 -16.62
C ASP A 113 8.08 5.62 -16.06
N LEU A 114 6.86 5.66 -15.53
CA LEU A 114 6.20 4.54 -14.86
C LEU A 114 5.22 3.78 -15.76
N TYR A 115 4.63 4.46 -16.73
CA TYR A 115 3.51 3.94 -17.52
C TYR A 115 3.77 4.06 -19.01
N GLU A 116 3.13 3.20 -19.78
CA GLU A 116 3.13 3.32 -21.24
C GLU A 116 2.50 4.64 -21.70
N ASP A 117 3.11 5.27 -22.69
CA ASP A 117 2.64 6.54 -23.25
C ASP A 117 1.25 6.36 -23.88
N GLY A 118 0.31 7.23 -23.50
CA GLY A 118 -1.08 7.15 -23.95
C GLY A 118 -2.00 6.28 -23.08
N LEU A 119 -1.54 5.79 -21.93
CA LEU A 119 -2.38 5.02 -21.01
C LEU A 119 -3.53 5.88 -20.44
N GLU A 120 -4.77 5.47 -20.67
CA GLU A 120 -5.95 6.11 -20.10
C GLU A 120 -6.14 5.71 -18.63
N VAL A 121 -6.09 6.67 -17.70
CA VAL A 121 -6.20 6.37 -16.25
C VAL A 121 -7.55 5.78 -15.86
N ASN A 122 -8.57 5.99 -16.68
CA ASN A 122 -9.89 5.38 -16.46
C ASN A 122 -9.81 3.85 -16.52
N ILE A 123 -8.90 3.28 -17.31
CA ILE A 123 -8.67 1.83 -17.35
C ILE A 123 -8.13 1.35 -16.00
N MET A 124 -7.14 2.05 -15.46
CA MET A 124 -6.55 1.76 -14.15
C MET A 124 -7.59 1.92 -13.04
N PHE A 125 -8.39 2.99 -13.07
CA PHE A 125 -9.50 3.19 -12.13
C PHE A 125 -10.50 2.04 -12.15
N GLN A 126 -10.92 1.58 -13.34
CA GLN A 126 -11.83 0.43 -13.43
C GLN A 126 -11.19 -0.86 -12.89
N ASN A 127 -9.88 -1.06 -13.07
CA ASN A 127 -9.18 -2.21 -12.52
C ASN A 127 -9.05 -2.12 -10.99
N SER A 128 -8.70 -0.95 -10.47
CA SER A 128 -8.63 -0.65 -9.03
C SER A 128 -9.96 -0.91 -8.33
N LEU A 129 -11.08 -0.42 -8.88
CA LEU A 129 -12.43 -0.68 -8.33
C LEU A 129 -12.81 -2.17 -8.26
N ARG A 130 -12.20 -3.01 -9.09
CA ARG A 130 -12.50 -4.45 -9.18
C ARG A 130 -11.56 -5.33 -8.36
N ALA A 131 -10.45 -4.76 -7.91
CA ALA A 131 -9.42 -5.47 -7.14
C ALA A 131 -9.89 -5.71 -5.70
#